data_AF-A0A1S9CP69-F1
#
_entry.id   AF-A0A1S9CP69-F1
#
_cell.length_a   1.000
_cell.length_b   1.000
_cell.length_c   1.000
_cell.angle_alpha   90.00
_cell.angle_beta   90.00
_cell.angle_gamma   90.00
#
_symmetry.space_group_name_H-M   'P 1'
#
loop_
_entity.id
_entity.type
_entity.pdbx_description
1 polymer ?
#
loop_
_entity_poly.entity_id
_entity_poly.type
_entity_poly.pdbx_seq_one_letter_code
_entity_poly.pdbx_strand_id
1 'polypeptide(L)'
;MTEIQAQKLYQEILEMFLEFMNTDTKFVNPVSREAIEYFLAYWVPKYKQHLEPQESRYLLGVVSQIMDGAPQDENTPYTLQLLEIYKDEYVRLYSNKKLIESLLKHPVIKYSPTIISLQNYQQYKKKQHKRDIAMIYDNGHFIVEELGHTGYILLRKMSLNKYYKVVFSPTLLTNFKIGDVLHITVRKKIFFEYWEIYDISTYYPKKALTYLF
;
A
#
# COMPACT_ATOMS: atom_id res chain seq x y z
N MET A 1 10.47 -22.44 -2.03
CA MET A 1 9.04 -22.60 -2.38
C MET A 1 8.90 -23.96 -3.03
N THR A 2 7.97 -24.79 -2.58
CA THR A 2 7.71 -26.08 -3.25
C THR A 2 6.91 -25.84 -4.53
N GLU A 3 6.96 -26.78 -5.48
CA GLU A 3 6.22 -26.69 -6.74
C GLU A 3 4.70 -26.51 -6.54
N ILE A 4 4.14 -27.23 -5.56
CA ILE A 4 2.74 -27.11 -5.15
C ILE A 4 2.41 -25.69 -4.63
N GLN A 5 3.32 -25.08 -3.85
CA GLN A 5 3.12 -23.72 -3.34
C GLN A 5 3.16 -22.69 -4.47
N ALA A 6 4.05 -22.86 -5.45
CA ALA A 6 4.15 -21.97 -6.60
C ALA A 6 2.88 -22.04 -7.46
N GLN A 7 2.38 -23.25 -7.74
CA GLN A 7 1.17 -23.43 -8.55
C GLN A 7 -0.08 -22.86 -7.87
N LYS A 8 -0.19 -23.00 -6.55
CA LYS A 8 -1.28 -22.36 -5.79
C LYS A 8 -1.21 -20.84 -5.86
N LEU A 9 -0.02 -20.27 -5.66
CA LEU A 9 0.18 -18.82 -5.73
C LEU A 9 -0.12 -18.27 -7.13
N TYR A 10 0.23 -19.02 -8.19
CA TYR A 10 -0.11 -18.70 -9.57
C TYR A 10 -1.62 -18.56 -9.77
N GLN A 11 -2.39 -19.56 -9.31
CA GLN A 11 -3.85 -19.54 -9.39
C GLN A 11 -4.44 -18.35 -8.62
N GLU A 12 -3.96 -18.09 -7.40
CA GLU A 12 -4.42 -16.95 -6.59
C GLU A 12 -4.17 -15.60 -7.29
N ILE A 13 -3.04 -15.44 -7.99
CA ILE A 13 -2.75 -14.19 -8.74
C ILE A 13 -3.59 -14.08 -10.00
N LEU A 14 -3.80 -15.19 -10.71
CA LEU A 14 -4.70 -15.20 -11.88
C LEU A 14 -6.12 -14.83 -11.48
N GLU A 15 -6.65 -15.43 -10.42
CA GLU A 15 -7.98 -15.11 -9.89
C GLU A 15 -8.09 -13.64 -9.50
N MET A 16 -7.06 -13.09 -8.84
CA MET A 16 -6.99 -11.67 -8.49
C MET A 16 -6.99 -10.77 -9.73
N PHE A 17 -6.24 -11.13 -10.78
CA PHE A 17 -6.21 -10.36 -12.02
C PHE A 17 -7.55 -10.44 -12.76
N LEU A 18 -8.20 -11.61 -12.79
CA LEU A 18 -9.52 -11.78 -13.37
C LEU A 18 -10.60 -11.02 -12.58
N GLU A 19 -10.52 -11.00 -11.24
CA GLU A 19 -11.38 -10.19 -10.39
C GLU A 19 -11.22 -8.71 -10.73
N PHE A 20 -9.98 -8.22 -10.91
CA PHE A 20 -9.73 -6.86 -11.39
C PHE A 20 -10.44 -6.59 -12.72
N MET A 21 -10.23 -7.44 -13.73
CA MET A 21 -10.82 -7.26 -15.07
C MET A 21 -12.36 -7.29 -15.04
N ASN A 22 -12.96 -8.04 -14.11
CA ASN A 22 -14.41 -8.16 -13.97
C ASN A 22 -15.04 -7.03 -13.14
N THR A 23 -14.32 -6.51 -12.14
CA THR A 23 -14.85 -5.51 -11.21
C THR A 23 -14.69 -4.09 -11.74
N ASP A 24 -13.64 -3.81 -12.51
CA ASP A 24 -13.36 -2.48 -13.03
C ASP A 24 -13.61 -2.39 -14.54
N THR A 25 -14.88 -2.18 -14.90
CA THR A 25 -15.36 -2.12 -16.29
C THR A 25 -14.76 -0.99 -17.12
N LYS A 26 -13.97 -0.10 -16.52
CA LYS A 26 -13.17 0.90 -17.22
C LYS A 26 -12.09 0.26 -18.12
N PHE A 27 -11.68 -0.97 -17.81
CA PHE A 27 -10.59 -1.67 -18.49
C PHE A 27 -11.06 -2.98 -19.15
N VAL A 28 -12.26 -2.97 -19.75
CA VAL A 28 -12.74 -4.15 -20.50
C VAL A 28 -11.86 -4.37 -21.72
N ASN A 29 -11.33 -5.60 -21.78
CA ASN A 29 -10.63 -6.27 -22.87
C ASN A 29 -10.55 -5.47 -24.21
N PRO A 30 -9.35 -5.15 -24.74
CA PRO A 30 -8.04 -5.75 -24.42
C PRO A 30 -7.36 -5.18 -23.17
N VAL A 31 -6.44 -5.97 -22.60
CA VAL A 31 -5.55 -5.55 -21.51
C VAL A 31 -4.60 -4.47 -22.03
N SER A 32 -4.94 -3.21 -21.78
CA SER A 32 -4.12 -2.06 -22.19
C SER A 32 -3.00 -1.78 -21.17
N ARG A 33 -1.98 -1.03 -21.59
CA ARG A 33 -0.96 -0.49 -20.68
C ARG A 33 -1.58 0.26 -19.50
N GLU A 34 -2.61 1.06 -19.74
CA GLU A 34 -3.30 1.83 -18.71
C GLU A 34 -3.99 0.91 -17.70
N ALA A 35 -4.58 -0.20 -18.15
CA ALA A 35 -5.16 -1.21 -17.28
C ALA A 35 -4.11 -1.83 -16.36
N ILE A 36 -2.93 -2.18 -16.88
CA ILE A 36 -1.83 -2.70 -16.06
C ILE A 36 -1.31 -1.65 -15.08
N GLU A 37 -1.14 -0.41 -15.54
CA GLU A 37 -0.69 0.68 -14.68
C GLU A 37 -1.68 0.96 -13.55
N TYR A 38 -2.98 0.95 -13.84
CA TYR A 38 -4.05 1.05 -12.85
C TYR A 38 -4.04 -0.13 -11.87
N PHE A 39 -3.96 -1.36 -12.40
CA PHE A 39 -3.89 -2.58 -11.60
C PHE A 39 -2.75 -2.50 -10.59
N LEU A 40 -1.56 -2.09 -11.05
CA LEU A 40 -0.37 -2.05 -10.21
C LEU A 40 -0.33 -0.85 -9.25
N ALA A 41 -0.70 0.34 -9.73
CA ALA A 41 -0.61 1.55 -8.94
C ALA A 41 -1.71 1.65 -7.88
N TYR A 42 -2.92 1.17 -8.18
CA TYR A 42 -4.10 1.43 -7.37
C TYR A 42 -4.78 0.15 -6.89
N TRP A 43 -5.15 -0.75 -7.80
CA TRP A 43 -6.03 -1.87 -7.47
C TRP A 43 -5.34 -2.85 -6.51
N VAL A 44 -4.13 -3.29 -6.82
CA VAL A 44 -3.38 -4.24 -5.96
C VAL A 44 -3.15 -3.68 -4.55
N PRO A 45 -2.60 -2.46 -4.35
CA PRO A 45 -2.46 -1.91 -3.00
C PRO A 45 -3.78 -1.80 -2.22
N LYS A 46 -4.89 -1.50 -2.90
CA LYS A 46 -6.21 -1.35 -2.29
C LYS A 46 -6.78 -2.69 -1.79
N TYR A 47 -6.75 -3.72 -2.63
CA TYR A 47 -7.42 -5.00 -2.35
C TYR A 47 -6.48 -6.04 -1.75
N LYS A 48 -5.20 -6.05 -2.13
CA LYS A 48 -4.18 -6.93 -1.55
C LYS A 48 -3.47 -6.21 -0.43
N GLN A 49 -3.93 -6.44 0.80
CA GLN A 49 -3.45 -5.74 1.98
C GLN A 49 -1.99 -6.03 2.34
N HIS A 50 -1.49 -7.24 1.99
CA HIS A 50 -0.14 -7.69 2.30
C HIS A 50 0.43 -8.52 1.16
N LEU A 51 1.72 -8.30 0.86
CA LEU A 51 2.54 -9.14 0.00
C LEU A 51 3.92 -9.25 0.64
N GLU A 52 4.40 -10.47 0.83
CA GLU A 52 5.81 -10.70 1.17
C GLU A 52 6.69 -10.43 -0.07
N PRO A 53 8.01 -10.19 0.09
CA PRO A 53 8.86 -9.82 -1.05
C PRO A 53 8.88 -10.84 -2.19
N GLN A 54 8.80 -12.13 -1.86
CA GLN A 54 8.74 -13.20 -2.86
C GLN A 54 7.40 -13.20 -3.60
N GLU A 55 6.29 -12.99 -2.89
CA GLU A 55 4.94 -12.91 -3.47
C GLU A 55 4.81 -11.69 -4.38
N SER A 56 5.41 -10.55 -4.00
CA SER A 56 5.46 -9.34 -4.82
C SER A 56 6.15 -9.59 -6.17
N ARG A 57 7.32 -10.23 -6.15
CA ARG A 57 8.07 -10.58 -7.36
C ARG A 57 7.31 -11.60 -8.20
N TYR A 58 6.69 -12.59 -7.56
CA TYR A 58 5.95 -13.63 -8.25
C TYR A 58 4.69 -13.07 -8.93
N LEU A 59 3.94 -12.19 -8.26
CA LEU A 59 2.81 -11.45 -8.85
C LEU A 59 3.21 -10.77 -10.15
N LEU A 60 4.31 -10.03 -10.15
CA LEU A 60 4.76 -9.32 -11.34
C LEU A 60 5.23 -10.25 -12.45
N GLY A 61 5.81 -11.40 -12.10
CA GLY A 61 6.15 -12.44 -13.06
C GLY A 61 4.91 -13.04 -13.74
N VAL A 62 3.85 -13.31 -12.99
CA VAL A 62 2.57 -13.81 -13.55
C VAL A 62 1.91 -12.75 -14.43
N VAL A 63 1.87 -11.49 -13.99
CA VAL A 63 1.33 -10.39 -14.80
C VAL A 63 2.14 -10.22 -16.10
N SER A 64 3.47 -10.37 -16.05
CA SER A 64 4.32 -10.38 -17.26
C SER A 64 3.91 -11.49 -18.23
N GLN A 65 3.69 -12.72 -17.73
CA GLN A 65 3.27 -13.85 -18.58
C GLN A 65 1.90 -13.63 -19.21
N ILE A 66 0.96 -13.01 -18.48
CA ILE A 66 -0.35 -12.62 -19.02
C ILE A 66 -0.16 -11.62 -20.17
N MET A 67 0.72 -10.63 -19.99
CA MET A 67 1.03 -9.63 -21.02
C MET A 67 1.73 -10.23 -22.24
N ASP A 68 2.61 -11.21 -22.05
CA ASP A 68 3.26 -11.92 -23.16
C ASP A 68 2.24 -12.68 -24.02
N GLY A 69 1.16 -13.18 -23.41
CA GLY A 69 0.04 -13.84 -24.09
C GLY A 69 -1.00 -12.89 -24.71
N ALA A 70 -0.92 -11.59 -24.44
CA ALA A 70 -1.86 -10.59 -24.98
C ALA A 70 -1.43 -10.11 -26.38
N PRO A 71 -2.35 -9.54 -27.19
CA PRO A 71 -1.99 -8.89 -28.44
C PRO A 71 -0.96 -7.79 -28.21
N GLN A 72 0.18 -7.87 -28.89
CA GLN A 72 1.28 -6.95 -28.71
C GLN A 72 1.02 -5.64 -29.44
N ASP A 73 1.21 -4.52 -28.76
CA ASP A 73 1.11 -3.17 -29.32
C ASP A 73 2.45 -2.41 -29.17
N GLU A 74 2.49 -1.16 -29.66
CA GLU A 74 3.68 -0.31 -29.54
C GLU A 74 4.06 0.00 -28.07
N ASN A 75 3.13 -0.20 -27.13
CA ASN A 75 3.32 0.09 -25.71
C ASN A 75 3.85 -1.11 -24.91
N THR A 76 3.84 -2.34 -25.44
CA THR A 76 4.31 -3.53 -24.72
C THR A 76 5.69 -3.34 -24.06
N PRO A 77 6.74 -2.87 -24.76
CA PRO A 77 8.07 -2.74 -24.15
C PRO A 77 8.06 -1.83 -22.93
N TYR A 78 7.26 -0.77 -22.95
CA TYR A 78 7.09 0.13 -21.82
C TYR A 78 6.32 -0.52 -20.66
N THR A 79 5.32 -1.33 -20.95
CA THR A 79 4.56 -2.09 -19.93
C THR A 79 5.46 -3.12 -19.23
N LEU A 80 6.35 -3.78 -19.96
CA LEU A 80 7.33 -4.69 -19.36
C LEU A 80 8.34 -3.94 -18.48
N GLN A 81 8.82 -2.77 -18.92
CA GLN A 81 9.65 -1.89 -18.08
C GLN A 81 8.92 -1.45 -16.81
N LEU A 82 7.61 -1.15 -16.91
CA LEU A 82 6.78 -0.81 -15.77
C LEU A 82 6.79 -1.96 -14.74
N LEU A 83 6.60 -3.20 -15.18
CA LEU A 83 6.61 -4.36 -14.29
C LEU A 83 7.94 -4.49 -13.52
N GLU A 84 9.07 -4.24 -14.17
CA GLU A 84 10.38 -4.25 -13.50
C GLU A 84 10.48 -3.17 -12.42
N ILE A 85 10.03 -1.94 -12.69
CA ILE A 85 10.00 -0.85 -11.70
C ILE A 85 9.17 -1.25 -10.48
N TYR A 86 8.04 -1.91 -10.71
CA TYR A 86 7.13 -2.31 -9.64
C TYR A 86 7.67 -3.46 -8.77
N LYS A 87 8.69 -4.22 -9.21
CA LYS A 87 9.30 -5.29 -8.40
C LYS A 87 9.89 -4.76 -7.12
N ASP A 88 10.66 -3.69 -7.22
CA ASP A 88 11.29 -3.07 -6.06
C ASP A 88 10.31 -2.16 -5.32
N GLU A 89 9.42 -1.48 -6.05
CA GLU A 89 8.45 -0.59 -5.42
C GLU A 89 7.45 -1.36 -4.55
N TYR A 90 6.97 -2.53 -4.95
CA TYR A 90 6.09 -3.34 -4.08
C TYR A 90 6.78 -3.80 -2.81
N VAL A 91 8.03 -4.26 -2.92
CA VAL A 91 8.81 -4.66 -1.74
C VAL A 91 8.90 -3.47 -0.77
N ARG A 92 9.15 -2.26 -1.27
CA ARG A 92 9.22 -1.05 -0.45
C ARG A 92 7.87 -0.67 0.17
N LEU A 93 6.81 -0.59 -0.63
CA LEU A 93 5.46 -0.17 -0.19
C LEU A 93 4.92 -1.10 0.91
N TYR A 94 4.98 -2.41 0.70
CA TYR A 94 4.47 -3.38 1.67
C TYR A 94 5.35 -3.47 2.92
N SER A 95 6.67 -3.34 2.77
CA SER A 95 7.57 -3.26 3.94
C SER A 95 7.30 -2.02 4.78
N ASN A 96 7.02 -0.87 4.15
CA ASN A 96 6.66 0.36 4.84
C ASN A 96 5.33 0.28 5.56
N LYS A 97 4.32 -0.28 4.90
CA LYS A 97 3.03 -0.51 5.53
C LYS A 97 3.19 -1.39 6.77
N LYS A 98 3.90 -2.52 6.63
CA LYS A 98 4.20 -3.45 7.75
C LYS A 98 4.99 -2.76 8.86
N LEU A 99 5.93 -1.88 8.52
CA LEU A 99 6.67 -1.08 9.48
C LEU A 99 5.74 -0.15 10.27
N ILE A 100 4.87 0.60 9.60
CA ILE A 100 3.91 1.49 10.25
C ILE A 100 2.97 0.67 11.16
N GLU A 101 2.41 -0.44 10.67
CA GLU A 101 1.56 -1.34 11.46
C GLU A 101 2.29 -1.86 12.72
N SER A 102 3.58 -2.17 12.60
CA SER A 102 4.40 -2.62 13.73
C SER A 102 4.57 -1.52 14.79
N LEU A 103 4.78 -0.27 14.38
CA LEU A 103 4.92 0.88 15.28
C LEU A 103 3.60 1.18 16.02
N LEU A 104 2.48 1.01 15.32
CA LEU A 104 1.14 1.18 15.87
C LEU A 104 0.74 0.03 16.83
N LYS A 105 1.57 -1.02 16.91
CA LYS A 105 1.33 -2.26 17.65
C LYS A 105 0.09 -3.00 17.14
N HIS A 106 -0.07 -3.10 15.82
CA HIS A 106 -1.06 -4.01 15.24
C HIS A 106 -0.79 -5.44 15.73
N PRO A 107 -1.85 -6.25 15.87
CA PRO A 107 -1.70 -7.55 16.49
C PRO A 107 -1.07 -8.60 15.58
N VAL A 108 -0.71 -8.27 14.35
CA VAL A 108 -0.16 -9.21 13.38
C VAL A 108 1.34 -9.38 13.60
N ILE A 109 1.78 -10.63 13.81
CA ILE A 109 3.20 -11.02 13.92
C ILE A 109 3.75 -11.43 12.56
N LYS A 110 2.95 -12.17 11.78
CA LYS A 110 3.34 -12.72 10.48
C LYS A 110 2.13 -12.73 9.55
N TYR A 111 2.34 -12.46 8.27
CA TYR A 111 1.28 -12.46 7.25
C TYR A 111 1.16 -13.79 6.48
N SER A 112 2.25 -14.57 6.38
CA SER A 112 2.26 -15.85 5.65
C SER A 112 2.97 -16.97 6.45
N PRO A 113 2.23 -17.86 7.16
CA PRO A 113 0.79 -17.79 7.44
C PRO A 113 0.45 -16.62 8.38
N THR A 114 -0.82 -16.19 8.38
CA THR A 114 -1.30 -15.14 9.28
C THR A 114 -1.20 -15.60 10.73
N ILE A 115 -0.31 -14.97 11.51
CA ILE A 115 -0.13 -15.23 12.94
C ILE A 115 -0.44 -13.95 13.71
N ILE A 116 -1.35 -14.05 14.67
CA ILE A 116 -1.83 -12.93 15.48
C ILE A 116 -1.38 -13.13 16.93
N SER A 117 -0.76 -12.09 17.52
CA SER A 117 -0.50 -12.01 18.95
C SER A 117 -1.81 -11.75 19.68
N LEU A 118 -2.28 -12.71 20.49
CA LEU A 118 -3.50 -12.53 21.30
C LEU A 118 -3.34 -11.40 22.32
N GLN A 119 -2.14 -11.19 22.87
CA GLN A 119 -1.87 -10.10 23.80
C GLN A 119 -1.97 -8.73 23.11
N ASN A 120 -1.31 -8.57 21.96
CA ASN A 120 -1.42 -7.34 21.18
C ASN A 120 -2.85 -7.14 20.68
N TYR A 121 -3.56 -8.21 20.34
CA TYR A 121 -4.96 -8.15 19.93
C TYR A 121 -5.87 -7.62 21.03
N GLN A 122 -5.70 -8.10 22.28
CA GLN A 122 -6.43 -7.57 23.42
C GLN A 122 -6.11 -6.09 23.66
N GLN A 123 -4.84 -5.70 23.56
CA GLN A 123 -4.43 -4.29 23.68
C GLN A 123 -5.01 -3.42 22.55
N TYR A 124 -4.97 -3.92 21.32
CA TYR A 124 -5.52 -3.29 20.13
C TYR A 124 -7.03 -3.07 20.27
N LYS A 125 -7.78 -4.09 20.69
CA LYS A 125 -9.22 -3.98 20.99
C LYS A 125 -9.50 -2.94 22.09
N LYS A 126 -8.73 -2.96 23.19
CA LYS A 126 -8.86 -1.95 24.26
C LYS A 126 -8.61 -0.54 23.74
N LYS A 127 -7.60 -0.33 22.87
CA LYS A 127 -7.32 0.97 22.24
C LYS A 127 -8.45 1.41 21.31
N GLN A 128 -9.01 0.51 20.49
CA GLN A 128 -10.13 0.86 19.60
C GLN A 128 -11.38 1.30 20.37
N HIS A 129 -11.68 0.66 21.51
CA HIS A 129 -12.83 1.04 22.34
C HIS A 129 -12.61 2.33 23.13
N LYS A 130 -11.36 2.68 23.44
CA LYS A 130 -10.99 3.95 24.08
C LYS A 130 -10.69 5.00 23.01
N ARG A 131 -11.73 5.59 22.42
CA ARG A 131 -11.59 6.91 21.79
C ARG A 131 -11.42 7.92 22.92
N ASP A 132 -10.19 8.38 23.13
CA ASP A 132 -9.89 9.34 24.19
C ASP A 132 -10.68 10.64 23.95
N ILE A 133 -11.37 11.13 24.99
CA ILE A 133 -12.32 12.27 24.96
C ILE A 133 -11.63 13.60 24.55
N ALA A 134 -10.30 13.61 24.39
CA ALA A 134 -9.49 14.79 24.04
C ALA A 134 -8.55 14.54 22.85
N MET A 135 -9.01 13.82 21.82
CA MET A 135 -8.27 13.62 20.57
C MET A 135 -9.06 14.06 19.35
N ILE A 136 -8.38 14.74 18.43
CA ILE A 136 -8.88 15.05 17.09
C ILE A 136 -8.38 13.97 16.16
N TYR A 137 -9.28 13.37 15.39
CA TYR A 137 -8.96 12.38 14.37
C TYR A 137 -9.23 12.96 12.99
N ASP A 138 -8.38 12.64 12.04
CA ASP A 138 -8.63 12.94 10.65
C ASP A 138 -8.25 11.76 9.75
N ASN A 139 -9.16 11.35 8.89
CA ASN A 139 -9.00 10.22 7.98
C ASN A 139 -9.04 10.72 6.52
N GLY A 140 -8.19 10.13 5.69
CA GLY A 140 -8.30 10.24 4.25
C GLY A 140 -7.00 9.83 3.54
N HIS A 141 -6.88 10.29 2.30
CA HIS A 141 -5.67 10.15 1.51
C HIS A 141 -4.75 11.35 1.74
N PHE A 142 -3.50 11.06 2.05
CA PHE A 142 -2.46 12.05 2.34
C PHE A 142 -1.26 11.82 1.44
N ILE A 143 -0.74 12.89 0.86
CA ILE A 143 0.47 12.85 0.01
C ILE A 143 1.68 13.20 0.87
N VAL A 144 2.76 12.43 0.72
CA VAL A 144 4.07 12.73 1.32
C VAL A 144 4.69 13.91 0.55
N GLU A 145 4.70 15.08 1.16
CA GLU A 145 5.27 16.30 0.54
C GLU A 145 6.75 16.47 0.91
N GLU A 146 7.10 16.17 2.16
CA GLU A 146 8.44 16.40 2.69
C GLU A 146 8.85 15.33 3.71
N LEU A 147 10.13 14.97 3.69
CA LEU A 147 10.77 14.10 4.67
C LEU A 147 11.82 14.91 5.42
N GLY A 148 11.51 15.27 6.67
CA GLY A 148 12.38 16.08 7.49
C GLY A 148 13.54 15.30 8.07
N HIS A 149 14.77 15.78 7.88
CA HIS A 149 15.99 15.15 8.42
C HIS A 149 15.97 14.98 9.95
N THR A 150 15.19 15.80 10.66
CA THR A 150 15.06 15.78 12.12
C THR A 150 13.98 14.83 12.65
N GLY A 151 13.31 14.06 11.79
CA GLY A 151 12.32 13.07 12.21
C GLY A 151 10.87 13.54 12.10
N TYR A 152 10.46 13.99 10.91
CA TYR A 152 9.05 14.22 10.61
C TYR A 152 8.71 13.90 9.15
N ILE A 153 7.42 13.65 8.92
CA ILE A 153 6.82 13.57 7.58
C ILE A 153 5.82 14.72 7.46
N LEU A 154 5.94 15.53 6.42
CA LEU A 154 4.90 16.51 6.07
C LEU A 154 3.92 15.83 5.12
N LEU A 155 2.67 15.74 5.56
CA LEU A 155 1.58 15.11 4.82
C LEU A 155 0.57 16.15 4.38
N ARG A 156 0.18 16.14 3.11
CA ARG A 156 -0.90 16.99 2.59
C ARG A 156 -2.15 16.17 2.33
N LYS A 157 -3.24 16.51 3.02
CA LYS A 157 -4.53 15.86 2.82
C LYS A 157 -5.12 16.25 1.46
N MET A 158 -5.44 15.25 0.64
CA MET A 158 -5.90 15.48 -0.73
C MET A 158 -7.22 16.26 -0.81
N SER A 159 -8.18 16.01 0.07
CA SER A 159 -9.52 16.62 -0.01
C SER A 159 -9.60 18.07 0.45
N LEU A 160 -8.67 18.52 1.31
CA LEU A 160 -8.73 19.84 1.95
C LEU A 160 -7.48 20.69 1.69
N ASN A 161 -6.51 20.15 0.95
CA ASN A 161 -5.19 20.75 0.74
C ASN A 161 -4.50 21.20 2.04
N LYS A 162 -4.81 20.53 3.16
CA LYS A 162 -4.33 20.87 4.49
C LYS A 162 -3.09 20.05 4.83
N TYR A 163 -2.12 20.68 5.49
CA TYR A 163 -0.85 20.07 5.84
C TYR A 163 -0.82 19.57 7.29
N TYR A 164 -0.17 18.43 7.48
CA TYR A 164 -0.07 17.69 8.73
C TYR A 164 1.41 17.34 8.94
N LYS A 165 2.03 17.93 9.97
CA LYS A 165 3.37 17.54 10.38
C LYS A 165 3.27 16.37 11.36
N VAL A 166 3.75 15.21 10.91
CA VAL A 166 3.72 13.96 11.67
C VAL A 166 5.12 13.67 12.20
N VAL A 167 5.26 13.50 13.51
CA VAL A 167 6.56 13.10 14.10
C VAL A 167 6.84 11.64 13.76
N PHE A 168 8.05 11.35 13.30
CA PHE A 168 8.44 10.02 12.88
C PHE A 168 9.92 9.75 13.14
N SER A 169 10.30 8.48 13.33
CA SER A 169 11.71 8.14 13.59
C SER A 169 12.57 8.44 12.35
N PRO A 170 13.68 9.21 12.47
CA PRO A 170 14.58 9.51 11.34
C PRO A 170 15.09 8.25 10.62
N THR A 171 15.42 7.20 11.38
CA THR A 171 15.90 5.92 10.84
C THR A 171 14.89 5.18 9.98
N LEU A 172 13.60 5.51 10.14
CA LEU A 172 12.50 4.87 9.43
C LEU A 172 12.01 5.70 8.24
N LEU A 173 12.42 6.97 8.15
CA LEU A 173 12.09 7.86 7.05
C LEU A 173 12.74 7.44 5.73
N THR A 174 13.87 6.72 5.78
CA THR A 174 14.64 6.31 4.59
C THR A 174 13.83 5.48 3.60
N ASN A 175 12.75 4.86 4.05
CA ASN A 175 11.95 4.00 3.21
C ASN A 175 10.76 4.75 2.55
N PHE A 176 10.41 5.94 3.03
CA PHE A 176 9.36 6.76 2.44
C PHE A 176 9.88 7.49 1.20
N LYS A 177 8.97 7.82 0.27
CA LYS A 177 9.29 8.57 -0.94
C LYS A 177 8.34 9.76 -1.07
N ILE A 178 8.90 10.90 -1.46
CA ILE A 178 8.10 12.09 -1.75
C ILE A 178 7.14 11.80 -2.92
N GLY A 179 5.89 12.20 -2.77
CA GLY A 179 4.80 11.97 -3.69
C GLY A 179 4.01 10.68 -3.44
N ASP A 180 4.47 9.79 -2.56
CA ASP A 180 3.68 8.61 -2.17
C ASP A 180 2.38 9.00 -1.48
N VAL A 181 1.37 8.14 -1.55
CA VAL A 181 0.05 8.39 -0.97
C VAL A 181 -0.26 7.41 0.14
N LEU A 182 -0.62 7.93 1.30
CA LEU A 182 -1.01 7.17 2.48
C LEU A 182 -2.52 7.31 2.67
N HIS A 183 -3.25 6.18 2.67
CA HIS A 183 -4.61 6.13 3.19
C HIS A 183 -4.53 5.79 4.67
N ILE A 184 -4.59 6.82 5.51
CA ILE A 184 -4.32 6.72 6.95
C ILE A 184 -5.37 7.48 7.74
N THR A 185 -5.45 7.14 9.03
CA THR A 185 -6.03 8.01 10.04
C THR A 185 -4.90 8.63 10.82
N VAL A 186 -4.87 9.95 10.90
CA VAL A 186 -3.99 10.70 11.81
C VAL A 186 -4.77 11.15 13.03
N ARG A 187 -4.08 11.33 14.14
CA ARG A 187 -4.65 11.88 15.37
C ARG A 187 -3.77 12.97 15.97
N LYS A 188 -4.38 13.86 16.72
CA LYS A 188 -3.71 14.90 17.49
C LYS A 188 -4.32 14.99 18.87
N LYS A 189 -3.48 14.96 19.91
CA LYS A 189 -3.90 15.33 21.26
C LYS A 189 -4.09 16.84 21.31
N ILE A 190 -5.18 17.32 21.92
CA ILE A 190 -5.58 18.74 21.89
C ILE A 190 -4.45 19.69 22.35
N PHE A 191 -3.60 19.27 23.29
CA PHE A 191 -2.51 20.07 23.85
C PHE A 191 -1.14 19.86 23.19
N PHE A 192 -1.04 18.99 22.18
CA PHE A 192 0.21 18.73 21.48
C PHE A 192 0.18 19.46 20.13
N GLU A 193 1.33 19.87 19.62
CA GLU A 193 1.38 20.57 18.32
C GLU A 193 1.37 19.60 17.13
N TYR A 194 1.91 18.39 17.31
CA TYR A 194 2.14 17.43 16.26
C TYR A 194 1.01 16.42 16.07
N TRP A 195 0.95 15.86 14.87
CA TRP A 195 0.08 14.74 14.53
C TRP A 195 0.84 13.41 14.65
N GLU A 196 0.10 12.34 14.92
CA GLU A 196 0.59 10.97 14.92
C GLU A 196 -0.24 10.16 13.91
N ILE A 197 0.39 9.18 13.25
CA ILE A 197 -0.37 8.14 12.54
C ILE A 197 -1.08 7.31 13.60
N TYR A 198 -2.37 7.10 13.44
CA TYR A 198 -3.20 6.26 14.30
C TYR A 198 -3.49 4.89 13.66
N ASP A 199 -3.74 4.90 12.36
CA ASP A 199 -4.05 3.70 11.57
C ASP A 199 -3.59 3.88 10.12
N ILE A 200 -3.27 2.77 9.46
CA ILE A 200 -2.94 2.74 8.03
C ILE A 200 -3.77 1.67 7.33
N SER A 201 -4.56 2.11 6.35
CA SER A 201 -5.35 1.21 5.50
C SER A 201 -4.52 0.79 4.28
N THR A 202 -3.95 1.75 3.57
CA THR A 202 -3.22 1.48 2.32
C THR A 202 -2.04 2.43 2.13
N TYR A 203 -1.01 1.94 1.45
CA TYR A 203 0.15 2.72 1.02
C TYR A 203 0.27 2.57 -0.50
N TYR A 204 0.12 3.68 -1.23
CA TYR A 204 0.20 3.70 -2.68
C TYR A 204 1.47 4.41 -3.17
N PRO A 205 1.99 4.01 -4.34
CA PRO A 205 3.01 4.78 -5.03
C PRO A 205 2.42 6.09 -5.56
N LYS A 206 3.29 7.09 -5.82
CA LYS A 206 2.91 8.38 -6.45
C LYS A 206 1.97 8.25 -7.65
N LYS A 207 2.17 7.20 -8.46
CA LYS A 207 1.40 6.99 -9.69
C LYS A 207 -0.10 6.77 -9.47
N ALA A 208 -0.48 6.28 -8.29
CA ALA A 208 -1.87 6.08 -7.89
C ALA A 208 -2.70 7.37 -7.85
N LEU A 209 -2.04 8.54 -7.76
CA LEU A 209 -2.70 9.84 -7.84
C LEU A 209 -3.51 9.99 -9.13
N THR A 210 -3.10 9.35 -10.23
CA THR A 210 -3.84 9.38 -11.51
C THR A 210 -5.25 8.78 -11.38
N TYR A 211 -5.47 7.93 -10.38
CA TYR A 211 -6.63 7.04 -10.29
C TYR A 211 -7.46 7.21 -9.01
N LEU A 212 -7.00 8.03 -8.07
CA LEU A 212 -7.68 8.30 -6.80
C LEU A 212 -8.79 9.37 -6.92
N PHE A 213 -9.16 9.75 -8.16
CA PHE A 213 -10.13 10.81 -8.48
C PHE A 213 -11.35 10.27 -9.23
#